data_AF-A0A8X8WID7-F1
#
_entry.id   AF-A0A8X8WID7-F1
#
_cell.length_a   1.000
_cell.length_b   1.000
_cell.length_c   1.000
_cell.angle_alpha   90.00
_cell.angle_beta   90.00
_cell.angle_gamma   90.00
#
_symmetry.space_group_name_H-M   'P 1'
#
loop_
_entity.id
_entity.type
_entity.pdbx_description
1 polymer ?
#
loop_
_entity_poly.entity_id
_entity_poly.type
_entity_poly.pdbx_seq_one_letter_code
_entity_poly.pdbx_strand_id
1 'polypeptide(L)'
;MEQRHVLLVTLPVQGHINPSIQFATKLIKMGIHVTFVTSISARRRLADTNGLTFLGFSDGFDDGFKLCDDADKFMDAMRSNGSTALRGAIAAAAEEGLPVTCLVYTLLLPWATEVARELHIPSTLLWVQPATVLCIYYHYFNGFADEINEKSDNPGWKIEIPEAPPLLKTDLPSFLLPSSSSEALAAFKEQFDVLDAEPSKPKVFVNTFHSLEAEALASIDRYELIGVGPLIPSIRSYTYSSTYASHASTMQMEEKEASRL
;
A
#
# COMPACT_ATOMS: atom_id res chain seq x y z
N MET A 1 -15.43 -21.75 -12.43
CA MET A 1 -14.25 -21.11 -11.81
C MET A 1 -14.75 -20.40 -10.58
N GLU A 2 -14.18 -20.64 -9.41
CA GLU A 2 -14.50 -19.83 -8.22
C GLU A 2 -14.11 -18.38 -8.51
N GLN A 3 -15.03 -17.45 -8.25
CA GLN A 3 -14.81 -16.03 -8.48
C GLN A 3 -13.86 -15.50 -7.40
N ARG A 4 -12.70 -14.99 -7.80
CA ARG A 4 -11.76 -14.37 -6.87
C ARG A 4 -12.34 -13.07 -6.34
N HIS A 5 -12.28 -12.90 -5.03
CA HIS A 5 -12.72 -11.70 -4.32
C HIS A 5 -11.57 -11.15 -3.48
N VAL A 6 -11.16 -9.91 -3.78
CA VAL A 6 -10.15 -9.16 -3.02
C VAL A 6 -10.83 -8.09 -2.18
N LEU A 7 -10.49 -8.06 -0.89
CA LEU A 7 -10.81 -6.95 -0.01
C LEU A 7 -9.61 -5.99 0.02
N LEU A 8 -9.73 -4.80 -0.55
CA LEU A 8 -8.65 -3.82 -0.65
C LEU A 8 -8.84 -2.69 0.38
N VAL A 9 -8.01 -2.66 1.42
CA VAL A 9 -8.11 -1.73 2.55
C VAL A 9 -7.09 -0.60 2.42
N THR A 10 -7.54 0.66 2.49
CA THR A 10 -6.66 1.83 2.33
C THR A 10 -6.88 2.92 3.37
N LEU A 11 -5.78 3.57 3.75
CA LEU A 11 -5.78 4.77 4.58
C LEU A 11 -6.55 5.90 3.84
N PRO A 12 -7.34 6.74 4.53
CA PRO A 12 -8.24 7.73 3.90
C PRO A 12 -7.54 9.01 3.42
N VAL A 13 -6.33 8.88 2.89
CA VAL A 13 -5.50 9.97 2.36
C VAL A 13 -5.22 9.79 0.87
N GLN A 14 -5.12 10.89 0.13
CA GLN A 14 -5.05 10.87 -1.34
C GLN A 14 -3.84 10.10 -1.88
N GLY A 15 -2.70 10.16 -1.20
CA GLY A 15 -1.50 9.40 -1.55
C GLY A 15 -1.67 7.88 -1.50
N HIS A 16 -2.67 7.38 -0.77
CA HIS A 16 -2.99 5.95 -0.69
C HIS A 16 -4.19 5.59 -1.58
N ILE A 17 -5.24 6.41 -1.54
CA ILE A 17 -6.49 6.18 -2.28
C ILE A 17 -6.24 6.09 -3.79
N ASN A 18 -5.52 7.06 -4.37
CA ASN A 18 -5.35 7.14 -5.80
C ASN A 18 -4.64 5.92 -6.41
N PRO A 19 -3.46 5.49 -5.91
CA PRO A 19 -2.84 4.27 -6.41
C PRO A 19 -3.68 3.02 -6.12
N SER A 20 -4.39 2.96 -4.98
CA SER A 20 -5.27 1.83 -4.65
C SER A 20 -6.44 1.68 -5.63
N ILE A 21 -7.06 2.79 -6.07
CA ILE A 21 -8.13 2.74 -7.09
C ILE A 21 -7.58 2.24 -8.44
N GLN A 22 -6.37 2.65 -8.82
CA GLN A 22 -5.73 2.15 -10.04
C GLN A 22 -5.41 0.67 -9.94
N PHE A 23 -4.94 0.21 -8.79
CA PHE A 23 -4.72 -1.21 -8.52
C PHE A 23 -6.02 -2.00 -8.60
N ALA A 24 -7.07 -1.56 -7.92
CA ALA A 24 -8.40 -2.18 -7.99
C ALA A 24 -8.93 -2.25 -9.42
N THR A 25 -8.75 -1.18 -10.21
CA THR A 25 -9.17 -1.13 -11.62
C THR A 25 -8.41 -2.17 -12.46
N LYS A 26 -7.12 -2.39 -12.20
CA LYS A 26 -6.33 -3.46 -12.87
C LYS A 26 -6.90 -4.84 -12.51
N LEU A 27 -7.19 -5.09 -11.23
CA LEU A 27 -7.78 -6.36 -10.78
C LEU A 27 -9.16 -6.63 -11.40
N ILE A 28 -10.04 -5.61 -11.47
CA ILE A 28 -11.37 -5.73 -12.09
C ILE A 28 -11.25 -6.10 -13.57
N LYS A 29 -10.30 -5.51 -14.30
CA LYS A 29 -10.03 -5.86 -15.71
C LYS A 29 -9.57 -7.31 -15.88
N MET A 30 -8.98 -7.91 -14.85
CA MET A 30 -8.61 -9.33 -14.80
C MET A 30 -9.78 -10.24 -14.38
N GLY A 31 -10.99 -9.70 -14.18
CA GLY A 31 -12.18 -10.45 -13.76
C GLY A 31 -12.25 -10.73 -12.26
N ILE A 32 -11.43 -10.06 -11.44
CA ILE A 32 -11.43 -10.20 -9.98
C ILE A 32 -12.46 -9.25 -9.38
N HIS A 33 -13.31 -9.75 -8.48
CA HIS A 33 -14.21 -8.90 -7.70
C HIS A 33 -13.40 -8.15 -6.63
N VAL A 34 -13.62 -6.85 -6.50
CA VAL A 34 -12.91 -6.03 -5.52
C VAL A 34 -13.89 -5.27 -4.66
N THR A 35 -13.74 -5.43 -3.34
CA THR A 35 -14.39 -4.57 -2.35
C THR A 35 -13.35 -3.60 -1.80
N PHE A 36 -13.53 -2.32 -2.11
CA PHE A 36 -12.67 -1.22 -1.69
C PHE A 36 -13.11 -0.70 -0.32
N VAL A 37 -12.26 -0.86 0.68
CA VAL A 37 -12.53 -0.52 2.08
C VAL A 37 -11.74 0.71 2.48
N THR A 38 -12.43 1.73 2.96
CA THR A 38 -11.82 2.94 3.51
C THR A 38 -12.78 3.62 4.48
N SER A 39 -12.41 4.76 5.05
CA SER A 39 -13.29 5.45 5.98
C SER A 39 -14.51 6.06 5.29
N ILE A 40 -15.59 6.29 6.05
CA ILE A 40 -16.81 6.95 5.56
C ILE A 40 -16.49 8.34 4.99
N SER A 41 -15.61 9.10 5.65
CA SER A 41 -15.21 10.44 5.20
C SER A 41 -14.47 10.40 3.85
N ALA A 42 -13.63 9.39 3.60
CA ALA A 42 -13.03 9.14 2.29
C ALA A 42 -14.07 8.67 1.28
N ARG A 43 -14.90 7.68 1.62
CA ARG A 43 -15.93 7.12 0.73
C ARG A 43 -16.87 8.19 0.17
N ARG A 44 -17.31 9.14 1.01
CA ARG A 44 -18.18 10.27 0.59
C ARG A 44 -17.55 11.15 -0.50
N ARG A 45 -16.21 11.19 -0.59
CA ARG A 45 -15.46 11.97 -1.58
C ARG A 45 -15.12 11.17 -2.84
N LEU A 46 -15.32 9.85 -2.82
CA LEU A 46 -15.03 8.98 -3.95
C LEU A 46 -16.19 8.94 -4.93
N ALA A 47 -15.88 9.13 -6.21
CA ALA A 47 -16.80 8.83 -7.29
C ALA A 47 -16.97 7.32 -7.43
N ASP A 48 -18.18 6.90 -7.82
CA ASP A 48 -18.43 5.50 -8.12
C ASP A 48 -17.56 5.06 -9.31
N THR A 49 -16.96 3.87 -9.16
CA THR A 49 -16.11 3.27 -10.18
C THR A 49 -16.78 1.98 -10.63
N ASN A 50 -17.04 1.85 -11.93
CA ASN A 50 -17.74 0.69 -12.48
C ASN A 50 -17.03 -0.62 -12.10
N GLY A 51 -17.78 -1.55 -11.51
CA GLY A 51 -17.28 -2.87 -11.09
C GLY A 51 -16.53 -2.87 -9.76
N LEU A 52 -16.40 -1.73 -9.07
CA LEU A 52 -15.79 -1.63 -7.75
C LEU A 52 -16.88 -1.52 -6.68
N THR A 53 -16.92 -2.48 -5.76
CA THR A 53 -17.77 -2.39 -4.57
C THR A 53 -17.07 -1.52 -3.54
N PHE A 54 -17.81 -0.67 -2.82
CA PHE A 54 -17.24 0.18 -1.77
C PHE A 54 -17.82 -0.18 -0.41
N LEU A 55 -16.95 -0.26 0.59
CA LEU A 55 -17.31 -0.39 1.99
C LEU A 55 -16.69 0.78 2.78
N GLY A 56 -17.54 1.66 3.29
CA GLY A 56 -17.16 2.70 4.23
C GLY A 56 -17.30 2.22 5.67
N PHE A 57 -16.31 2.46 6.52
CA PHE A 57 -16.42 2.27 7.97
C PHE A 57 -16.09 3.56 8.73
N SER A 58 -16.59 3.68 9.96
CA SER A 58 -16.24 4.85 10.79
C SER A 58 -14.82 4.71 11.29
N ASP A 59 -13.96 5.69 11.02
CA ASP A 59 -12.61 5.78 11.59
C ASP A 59 -12.59 6.60 12.90
N GLY A 60 -13.77 6.92 13.46
CA GLY A 60 -13.94 7.84 14.58
C GLY A 60 -13.94 9.32 14.17
N PHE A 61 -13.66 9.63 12.90
CA PHE A 61 -13.52 10.97 12.34
C PHE A 61 -14.31 11.06 11.01
N ASP A 62 -15.60 10.74 11.05
CA ASP A 62 -16.47 10.59 9.87
C ASP A 62 -16.67 11.88 9.06
N ASP A 63 -16.36 13.04 9.65
CA ASP A 63 -16.36 14.35 8.98
C ASP A 63 -14.98 14.72 8.39
N GLY A 64 -14.00 13.83 8.52
CA GLY A 64 -12.63 13.96 8.04
C GLY A 64 -11.66 14.41 9.15
N PHE A 65 -10.47 13.81 9.14
CA PHE A 65 -9.35 14.16 10.01
C PHE A 65 -8.83 15.57 9.70
N LYS A 66 -8.59 16.36 10.74
CA LYS A 66 -8.06 17.73 10.67
C LYS A 66 -6.67 17.79 11.29
N LEU A 67 -5.87 18.78 10.91
CA LEU A 67 -4.49 18.93 11.37
C LEU A 67 -4.33 19.09 12.90
N CYS A 68 -5.37 19.56 13.59
CA CYS A 68 -5.38 19.70 15.05
C CYS A 68 -5.89 18.46 15.78
N ASP A 69 -6.32 17.44 15.04
CA ASP A 69 -6.83 16.21 15.62
C ASP A 69 -5.69 15.33 16.12
N ASP A 70 -6.02 14.49 17.08
CA ASP A 70 -5.11 13.58 17.76
C ASP A 70 -4.87 12.36 16.87
N ALA A 71 -3.65 12.25 16.32
CA ALA A 71 -3.29 11.21 15.36
C ALA A 71 -3.34 9.80 15.98
N ASP A 72 -2.96 9.65 17.24
CA ASP A 72 -3.00 8.37 17.96
C ASP A 72 -4.44 7.91 18.12
N LYS A 73 -5.34 8.79 18.58
CA LYS A 73 -6.78 8.46 18.67
C LYS A 73 -7.39 8.11 17.33
N PHE A 74 -6.96 8.78 16.26
CA PHE A 74 -7.38 8.47 14.91
C PHE A 74 -6.93 7.07 14.48
N MET A 75 -5.66 6.72 14.70
CA MET A 75 -5.14 5.40 14.36
C MET A 75 -5.74 4.28 15.23
N ASP A 76 -6.01 4.54 16.51
CA ASP A 76 -6.68 3.61 17.43
C ASP A 76 -8.13 3.33 17.00
N ALA A 77 -8.90 4.39 16.72
CA ALA A 77 -10.28 4.27 16.25
C ALA A 77 -10.34 3.58 14.89
N MET A 78 -9.42 3.91 13.98
CA MET A 78 -9.28 3.25 12.69
C MET A 78 -8.99 1.76 12.85
N ARG A 79 -8.06 1.38 13.73
CA ARG A 79 -7.76 -0.03 14.02
C ARG A 79 -8.98 -0.75 14.58
N SER A 80 -9.60 -0.21 15.62
CA SER A 80 -10.73 -0.86 16.32
C SER A 80 -11.94 -1.04 15.40
N ASN A 81 -12.40 0.04 14.80
CA ASN A 81 -13.60 0.02 13.96
C ASN A 81 -13.33 -0.63 12.60
N GLY A 82 -12.16 -0.39 12.01
CA GLY A 82 -11.74 -1.02 10.76
C GLY A 82 -11.65 -2.53 10.91
N SER A 83 -11.05 -3.03 12.00
CA SER A 83 -10.97 -4.47 12.25
C SER A 83 -12.36 -5.10 12.44
N THR A 84 -13.29 -4.40 13.10
CA THR A 84 -14.68 -4.86 13.22
C THR A 84 -15.37 -4.91 11.86
N ALA A 85 -15.22 -3.87 11.06
CA ALA A 85 -15.80 -3.79 9.71
C ALA A 85 -15.25 -4.87 8.77
N LEU A 86 -13.94 -5.15 8.81
CA LEU A 86 -13.34 -6.21 7.99
C LEU A 86 -13.89 -7.60 8.36
N ARG A 87 -13.98 -7.93 9.66
CA ARG A 87 -14.54 -9.22 10.10
C ARG A 87 -15.99 -9.37 9.62
N GLY A 88 -16.79 -8.31 9.75
CA GLY A 88 -18.17 -8.30 9.26
C GLY A 88 -18.27 -8.46 7.74
N ALA A 89 -17.43 -7.74 6.98
CA ALA A 89 -17.41 -7.81 5.52
C ALA A 89 -17.00 -9.18 5.00
N ILE A 90 -16.00 -9.81 5.63
CA ILE A 90 -15.55 -11.16 5.29
C ILE A 90 -16.66 -12.18 5.55
N ALA A 91 -17.32 -12.10 6.71
CA ALA A 91 -18.43 -12.99 7.05
C ALA A 91 -19.61 -12.82 6.08
N ALA A 92 -20.04 -11.59 5.83
CA ALA A 92 -21.13 -11.29 4.91
C ALA A 92 -20.85 -11.78 3.48
N ALA A 93 -19.62 -11.55 2.98
CA ALA A 93 -19.22 -12.02 1.66
C ALA A 93 -19.28 -13.56 1.54
N ALA A 94 -18.94 -14.29 2.60
CA ALA A 94 -19.08 -15.74 2.63
C ALA A 94 -20.54 -16.20 2.64
N GLU A 95 -21.42 -15.53 3.40
CA GLU A 95 -22.85 -15.80 3.43
C GLU A 95 -23.54 -15.53 2.09
N GLU A 96 -23.08 -14.51 1.36
CA GLU A 96 -23.55 -14.16 0.01
C GLU A 96 -23.00 -15.09 -1.09
N GLY A 97 -22.16 -16.06 -0.74
CA GLY A 97 -21.58 -17.03 -1.69
C GLY A 97 -20.41 -16.46 -2.51
N LEU A 98 -19.82 -15.34 -2.10
CA LEU A 98 -18.64 -14.72 -2.71
C LEU A 98 -17.53 -14.53 -1.66
N PRO A 99 -17.00 -15.62 -1.06
CA PRO A 99 -16.04 -15.54 0.04
C PRO A 99 -14.79 -14.74 -0.37
N VAL A 100 -14.29 -13.91 0.55
CA VAL A 100 -13.04 -13.17 0.36
C VAL A 100 -11.88 -14.16 0.24
N THR A 101 -11.17 -14.12 -0.88
CA THR A 101 -10.05 -15.01 -1.18
C THR A 101 -8.69 -14.43 -0.80
N CYS A 102 -8.59 -13.10 -0.71
CA CYS A 102 -7.36 -12.40 -0.35
C CYS A 102 -7.68 -11.00 0.20
N LEU A 103 -6.89 -10.55 1.16
CA LEU A 103 -6.89 -9.19 1.65
C LEU A 103 -5.65 -8.44 1.12
N VAL A 104 -5.86 -7.28 0.52
CA VAL A 104 -4.76 -6.36 0.18
C VAL A 104 -4.91 -5.11 1.02
N TYR A 105 -3.83 -4.62 1.61
CA TYR A 105 -3.87 -3.43 2.48
C TYR A 105 -2.73 -2.48 2.16
N THR A 106 -2.94 -1.17 2.30
CA THR A 106 -1.85 -0.20 2.15
C THR A 106 -1.01 -0.08 3.42
N LEU A 107 0.19 0.52 3.30
CA LEU A 107 1.06 0.86 4.43
C LEU A 107 0.35 1.65 5.54
N LEU A 108 0.85 1.50 6.78
CA LEU A 108 0.31 2.06 8.03
C LEU A 108 -1.00 1.44 8.51
N LEU A 109 -1.40 0.29 7.94
CA LEU A 109 -2.55 -0.49 8.39
C LEU A 109 -2.16 -1.92 8.80
N PRO A 110 -1.16 -2.12 9.67
CA PRO A 110 -0.71 -3.47 10.05
C PRO A 110 -1.86 -4.32 10.65
N TRP A 111 -2.83 -3.70 11.31
CA TRP A 111 -4.02 -4.37 11.83
C TRP A 111 -4.83 -5.14 10.78
N ALA A 112 -4.79 -4.72 9.50
CA ALA A 112 -5.55 -5.39 8.44
C ALA A 112 -5.00 -6.81 8.17
N THR A 113 -3.68 -6.99 8.23
CA THR A 113 -3.09 -8.33 8.09
C THR A 113 -3.29 -9.18 9.34
N GLU A 114 -3.34 -8.58 10.53
CA GLU A 114 -3.66 -9.32 11.76
C GLU A 114 -5.07 -9.93 11.69
N VAL A 115 -6.06 -9.15 11.25
CA VAL A 115 -7.43 -9.65 11.01
C VAL A 115 -7.46 -10.75 9.95
N ALA A 116 -6.73 -10.56 8.85
CA ALA A 116 -6.65 -11.58 7.80
C ALA A 116 -6.07 -12.90 8.34
N ARG A 117 -5.01 -12.83 9.14
CA ARG A 117 -4.36 -13.98 9.78
C ARG A 117 -5.29 -14.71 10.74
N GLU A 118 -6.03 -13.98 11.58
CA GLU A 118 -7.05 -14.56 12.48
C GLU A 118 -8.13 -15.34 11.72
N LEU A 119 -8.51 -14.86 10.53
CA LEU A 119 -9.55 -15.45 9.70
C LEU A 119 -9.00 -16.40 8.63
N HIS A 120 -7.69 -16.71 8.68
CA HIS A 120 -7.00 -17.58 7.72
C HIS A 120 -7.13 -17.13 6.25
N ILE A 121 -7.19 -15.83 6.01
CA ILE A 121 -7.21 -15.22 4.69
C ILE A 121 -5.79 -14.76 4.33
N PRO A 122 -5.26 -15.12 3.15
CA PRO A 122 -3.99 -14.60 2.67
C PRO A 122 -4.03 -13.07 2.57
N SER A 123 -3.03 -12.40 3.15
CA SER A 123 -2.88 -10.94 3.06
C SER A 123 -1.68 -10.55 2.19
N THR A 124 -1.71 -9.36 1.61
CA THR A 124 -0.58 -8.80 0.85
C THR A 124 -0.53 -7.29 1.05
N LEU A 125 0.65 -6.77 1.38
CA LEU A 125 0.86 -5.33 1.49
C LEU A 125 0.96 -4.70 0.10
N LEU A 126 0.20 -3.64 -0.13
CA LEU A 126 0.36 -2.71 -1.24
C LEU A 126 1.20 -1.51 -0.76
N TRP A 127 2.50 -1.56 -1.06
CA TRP A 127 3.42 -0.46 -0.88
C TRP A 127 3.20 0.60 -1.96
N VAL A 128 2.44 1.64 -1.62
CA VAL A 128 2.05 2.70 -2.56
C VAL A 128 3.16 3.71 -2.89
N GLN A 129 4.33 3.57 -2.26
CA GLN A 129 5.54 4.38 -2.48
C GLN A 129 6.52 3.66 -3.44
N PRO A 130 7.59 4.33 -3.92
CA PRO A 130 8.64 3.68 -4.72
C PRO A 130 9.35 2.55 -3.97
N ALA A 131 9.97 1.62 -4.71
CA ALA A 131 10.74 0.52 -4.11
C ALA A 131 11.93 1.05 -3.31
N THR A 132 12.64 2.07 -3.82
CA THR A 132 13.77 2.68 -3.13
C THR A 132 13.41 3.14 -1.72
N VAL A 133 12.19 3.68 -1.53
CA VAL A 133 11.72 4.13 -0.21
C VAL A 133 11.46 2.96 0.73
N LEU A 134 10.93 1.83 0.22
CA LEU A 134 10.80 0.59 0.99
C LEU A 134 12.17 0.11 1.48
N CYS A 135 13.18 0.13 0.60
CA CYS A 135 14.55 -0.27 0.91
C CYS A 135 15.15 0.62 2.01
N ILE A 136 15.01 1.94 1.88
CA ILE A 136 15.50 2.89 2.89
C ILE A 136 14.92 2.55 4.27
N TYR A 137 13.61 2.36 4.38
CA TYR A 137 12.99 2.05 5.66
C TYR A 137 13.36 0.67 6.19
N TYR A 138 13.39 -0.34 5.32
CA TYR A 138 13.77 -1.68 5.71
C TYR A 138 15.19 -1.69 6.30
N HIS A 139 16.16 -1.10 5.60
CA HIS A 139 17.54 -1.05 6.06
C HIS A 139 17.72 -0.15 7.29
N TYR A 140 16.96 0.96 7.40
CA TYR A 140 16.91 1.75 8.63
C TYR A 140 16.61 0.86 9.83
N PHE A 141 15.53 0.06 9.78
CA PHE A 141 15.14 -0.82 10.89
C PHE A 141 15.98 -2.09 11.01
N ASN A 142 16.80 -2.42 10.01
CA ASN A 142 17.63 -3.62 9.95
C ASN A 142 19.14 -3.29 9.90
N GLY A 143 19.58 -2.33 10.71
CA GLY A 143 21.00 -2.10 11.01
C GLY A 143 21.58 -0.74 10.60
N PHE A 144 20.82 0.11 9.90
CA PHE A 144 21.30 1.43 9.47
C PHE A 144 20.86 2.58 10.38
N ALA A 145 19.97 2.35 11.36
CA ALA A 145 19.53 3.39 12.28
C ALA A 145 20.70 4.05 13.03
N ASP A 146 21.62 3.27 13.62
CA ASP A 146 22.76 3.82 14.38
C ASP A 146 23.67 4.64 13.48
N GLU A 147 23.96 4.17 12.27
CA GLU A 147 24.78 4.91 11.32
C GLU A 147 24.14 6.26 10.94
N ILE A 148 22.84 6.26 10.64
CA ILE A 148 22.08 7.49 10.35
C ILE A 148 22.12 8.43 11.54
N ASN A 149 21.94 7.91 12.75
CA ASN A 149 21.93 8.72 13.97
C ASN A 149 23.30 9.36 14.25
N GLU A 150 24.39 8.61 14.08
CA GLU A 150 25.74 9.07 14.38
C GLU A 150 26.33 9.99 13.31
N LYS A 151 26.05 9.72 12.02
CA LYS A 151 26.74 10.39 10.90
C LYS A 151 25.94 11.50 10.24
N SER A 152 24.63 11.64 10.55
CA SER A 152 23.78 12.64 9.90
C SER A 152 24.19 14.10 10.17
N ASP A 153 25.05 14.39 11.15
CA ASP A 153 25.57 15.75 11.35
C ASP A 153 26.70 16.12 10.37
N ASN A 154 27.26 15.15 9.64
CA ASN A 154 28.25 15.38 8.60
C ASN A 154 27.57 15.68 7.24
N PRO A 155 27.67 16.91 6.69
CA PRO A 155 27.00 17.27 5.43
C PRO A 155 27.49 16.49 4.20
N GLY A 156 28.69 15.93 4.24
CA GLY A 156 29.27 15.14 3.15
C GLY A 156 29.06 13.64 3.30
N TRP A 157 28.43 13.17 4.39
CA TRP A 157 28.15 11.76 4.59
C TRP A 157 27.08 11.29 3.60
N LYS A 158 27.34 10.11 3.03
CA LYS A 158 26.43 9.41 2.15
C LYS A 158 26.10 8.07 2.79
N ILE A 159 24.83 7.73 2.80
CA ILE A 159 24.38 6.41 3.22
C ILE A 159 24.50 5.45 2.04
N GLU A 160 25.15 4.32 2.28
CA GLU A 160 25.38 3.26 1.29
C GLU A 160 24.48 2.07 1.63
N ILE A 161 23.21 2.17 1.22
CA ILE A 161 22.23 1.09 1.39
C ILE A 161 22.49 0.04 0.30
N PRO A 162 22.43 -1.27 0.60
CA PRO A 162 22.55 -2.32 -0.40
C PRO A 162 21.62 -2.08 -1.60
N GLU A 163 22.14 -2.22 -2.81
CA GLU A 163 21.38 -2.12 -4.06
C GLU A 163 20.64 -0.77 -4.27
N ALA A 164 21.09 0.29 -3.59
CA ALA A 164 20.64 1.66 -3.81
C ALA A 164 21.83 2.59 -4.12
N PRO A 165 21.63 3.64 -4.95
CA PRO A 165 22.65 4.68 -5.12
C PRO A 165 23.00 5.33 -3.78
N PRO A 166 24.26 5.78 -3.56
CA PRO A 166 24.61 6.51 -2.35
C PRO A 166 23.71 7.74 -2.16
N LEU A 167 23.00 7.80 -1.03
CA LEU A 167 22.04 8.87 -0.74
C LEU A 167 22.64 9.89 0.23
N LEU A 168 22.29 11.16 0.07
CA LEU A 168 22.58 12.19 1.06
C LEU A 168 21.54 12.16 2.18
N LYS A 169 21.87 12.74 3.34
CA LYS A 169 20.88 12.99 4.41
C LYS A 169 19.62 13.69 3.90
N THR A 170 19.77 14.62 2.96
CA THR A 170 18.67 15.40 2.39
C THR A 170 17.75 14.58 1.48
N ASP A 171 18.20 13.41 1.04
CA ASP A 171 17.41 12.48 0.23
C ASP A 171 16.59 11.53 1.11
N LEU A 172 16.91 11.44 2.41
CA LEU A 172 16.19 10.60 3.36
C LEU A 172 14.90 11.26 3.86
N PRO A 173 13.82 10.48 4.06
CA PRO A 173 12.63 10.97 4.72
C PRO A 173 12.96 11.55 6.10
N SER A 174 12.54 12.78 6.35
CA SER A 174 12.97 13.57 7.51
C SER A 174 12.64 12.92 8.85
N PHE A 175 11.61 12.07 8.91
CA PHE A 175 11.22 11.34 10.12
C PHE A 175 12.21 10.24 10.53
N LEU A 176 13.14 9.85 9.66
CA LEU A 176 14.24 8.93 9.98
C LEU A 176 15.43 9.64 10.62
N LEU A 177 15.45 10.97 10.64
CA LEU A 177 16.58 11.73 11.15
C LEU A 177 16.39 12.01 12.66
N PRO A 178 17.46 12.02 13.48
CA PRO A 178 17.40 12.28 14.92
C PRO A 178 16.68 13.56 15.31
N SER A 179 16.68 14.56 14.42
CA SER A 179 16.02 15.85 14.62
C SER A 179 14.50 15.78 14.60
N SER A 180 13.91 14.63 14.26
CA SER A 180 12.47 14.44 14.14
C SER A 180 11.87 13.78 15.37
N SER A 181 10.79 14.36 15.90
CA SER A 181 9.94 13.75 16.93
C SER A 181 8.67 13.17 16.31
N SER A 182 8.79 12.44 15.20
CA SER A 182 7.64 12.01 14.38
C SER A 182 7.08 10.66 14.81
N GLU A 183 5.77 10.63 15.04
CA GLU A 183 4.97 9.41 15.25
C GLU A 183 5.05 8.44 14.06
N ALA A 184 5.38 8.94 12.86
CA ALA A 184 5.52 8.13 11.65
C ALA A 184 6.58 7.03 11.81
N LEU A 185 7.66 7.31 12.55
CA LEU A 185 8.73 6.33 12.76
C LEU A 185 8.22 5.08 13.49
N ALA A 186 7.42 5.28 14.55
CA ALA A 186 6.82 4.19 15.31
C ALA A 186 5.80 3.40 14.46
N ALA A 187 4.98 4.09 13.67
CA ALA A 187 3.99 3.44 12.80
C ALA A 187 4.64 2.62 11.67
N PHE A 188 5.74 3.11 11.08
CA PHE A 188 6.50 2.31 10.12
C PHE A 188 7.23 1.14 10.80
N LYS A 189 7.78 1.33 12.01
CA LYS A 189 8.38 0.22 12.77
C LYS A 189 7.36 -0.90 13.01
N GLU A 190 6.15 -0.56 13.45
CA GLU A 190 5.06 -1.51 13.62
C GLU A 190 4.72 -2.23 12.32
N GLN A 191 4.64 -1.50 11.20
CA GLN A 191 4.38 -2.07 9.87
C GLN A 191 5.42 -3.14 9.48
N PHE A 192 6.71 -2.89 9.72
CA PHE A 192 7.77 -3.88 9.42
C PHE A 192 7.77 -5.04 10.41
N ASP A 193 7.56 -4.78 11.71
CA ASP A 193 7.49 -5.84 12.73
C ASP A 193 6.38 -6.86 12.44
N VAL A 194 5.21 -6.38 12.01
CA VAL A 194 4.10 -7.25 11.65
C VAL A 194 4.38 -8.05 10.37
N LEU A 195 5.03 -7.45 9.36
CA LEU A 195 5.46 -8.20 8.17
C LEU A 195 6.52 -9.25 8.53
N ASP A 196 7.49 -8.90 9.35
CA ASP A 196 8.59 -9.80 9.74
C ASP A 196 8.13 -10.95 10.62
N ALA A 197 7.02 -10.77 11.34
CA ALA A 197 6.37 -11.80 12.14
C ALA A 197 5.55 -12.81 11.30
N GLU A 198 5.35 -12.57 10.00
CA GLU A 198 4.60 -13.52 9.17
C GLU A 198 5.35 -14.86 9.03
N PRO A 199 4.62 -16.00 9.08
CA PRO A 199 5.22 -17.32 9.11
C PRO A 199 5.85 -17.74 7.78
N SER A 200 5.46 -17.08 6.69
CA SER A 200 5.98 -17.30 5.34
C SER A 200 6.57 -16.01 4.80
N LYS A 201 7.39 -16.11 3.74
CA LYS A 201 8.01 -14.95 3.09
C LYS A 201 6.91 -13.96 2.66
N PRO A 202 6.82 -12.75 3.26
CA PRO A 202 5.75 -11.80 2.97
C PRO A 202 5.77 -11.37 1.51
N LYS A 203 4.60 -11.34 0.88
CA LYS A 203 4.42 -10.76 -0.45
C LYS A 203 4.11 -9.27 -0.31
N VAL A 204 4.77 -8.45 -1.12
CA VAL A 204 4.56 -7.00 -1.16
C VAL A 204 4.41 -6.56 -2.60
N PHE A 205 3.25 -6.01 -2.94
CA PHE A 205 3.03 -5.30 -4.19
C PHE A 205 3.59 -3.89 -4.07
N VAL A 206 4.49 -3.51 -4.96
CA VAL A 206 5.19 -2.22 -4.91
C VAL A 206 4.74 -1.37 -6.09
N ASN A 207 4.42 -0.09 -5.84
CA ASN A 207 4.03 0.86 -6.87
C ASN A 207 5.24 1.34 -7.71
N THR A 208 5.84 0.39 -8.42
CA THR A 208 6.96 0.56 -9.34
C THR A 208 6.91 -0.51 -10.43
N PHE A 209 7.88 -0.52 -11.34
CA PHE A 209 8.06 -1.57 -12.34
C PHE A 209 9.53 -1.92 -12.48
N HIS A 210 9.82 -3.14 -12.94
CA HIS A 210 11.17 -3.71 -12.91
C HIS A 210 12.20 -2.84 -13.65
N SER A 211 11.88 -2.34 -14.84
CA SER A 211 12.80 -1.51 -15.63
C SER A 211 13.15 -0.15 -14.99
N LEU A 212 12.49 0.24 -13.89
CA LEU A 212 12.77 1.48 -13.16
C LEU A 212 13.61 1.26 -11.90
N GLU A 213 13.32 0.20 -11.13
CA GLU A 213 13.89 -0.03 -9.79
C GLU A 213 14.23 -1.51 -9.56
N ALA A 214 14.92 -2.16 -10.52
CA ALA A 214 15.26 -3.59 -10.46
C ALA A 214 16.11 -3.94 -9.23
N GLU A 215 17.12 -3.14 -8.94
CA GLU A 215 18.05 -3.31 -7.82
C GLU A 215 17.31 -3.18 -6.48
N ALA A 216 16.50 -2.12 -6.33
CA ALA A 216 15.69 -1.93 -5.12
C ALA A 216 14.70 -3.09 -4.89
N LEU A 217 14.05 -3.59 -5.94
CA LEU A 217 13.17 -4.77 -5.85
C LEU A 217 13.92 -6.06 -5.45
N ALA A 218 15.23 -6.16 -5.73
CA ALA A 218 16.07 -7.30 -5.37
C ALA A 218 16.78 -7.14 -4.02
N SER A 219 16.75 -5.95 -3.42
CA SER A 219 17.55 -5.61 -2.23
C SER A 219 17.11 -6.28 -0.92
N ILE A 220 15.84 -6.71 -0.84
CA ILE A 220 15.25 -7.26 0.39
C ILE A 220 14.92 -8.75 0.21
N ASP A 221 15.89 -9.61 0.54
CA ASP A 221 15.71 -11.07 0.51
C ASP A 221 14.60 -11.57 1.44
N ARG A 222 14.27 -10.80 2.48
CA ARG A 222 13.22 -11.15 3.46
C ARG A 222 11.82 -11.12 2.85
N TYR A 223 11.57 -10.38 1.76
CA TYR A 223 10.24 -10.18 1.16
C TYR A 223 10.19 -10.62 -0.30
N GLU A 224 9.01 -11.03 -0.78
CA GLU A 224 8.73 -11.21 -2.20
C GLU A 224 8.16 -9.89 -2.74
N LEU A 225 9.04 -9.05 -3.31
CA LEU A 225 8.67 -7.76 -3.87
C LEU A 225 8.23 -7.89 -5.33
N ILE A 226 7.02 -7.42 -5.65
CA ILE A 226 6.45 -7.50 -6.98
C ILE A 226 6.03 -6.09 -7.43
N GLY A 227 6.67 -5.58 -8.49
CA GLY A 227 6.27 -4.32 -9.11
C GLY A 227 4.90 -4.42 -9.79
N VAL A 228 3.93 -3.62 -9.36
CA VAL A 228 2.57 -3.56 -9.94
C VAL A 228 2.24 -2.19 -10.55
N GLY A 229 3.22 -1.30 -10.56
CA GLY A 229 3.13 0.06 -11.04
C GLY A 229 3.25 0.21 -12.56
N PRO A 230 3.23 1.46 -13.05
CA PRO A 230 2.80 2.63 -12.30
C PRO A 230 1.29 2.54 -12.00
N LEU A 231 0.90 2.90 -10.78
CA LEU A 231 -0.50 2.98 -10.34
C LEU A 231 -1.04 4.40 -10.56
N ILE A 232 -0.95 4.85 -11.81
CA ILE A 232 -1.46 6.14 -12.27
C ILE A 232 -2.61 5.93 -13.27
N PRO A 233 -3.55 6.89 -13.39
CA PRO A 233 -4.62 6.80 -14.38
C PRO A 233 -4.05 6.63 -15.79
N SER A 234 -4.52 5.63 -16.54
CA SER A 234 -4.16 5.51 -17.95
C SER A 234 -4.74 6.68 -18.74
N ILE A 235 -3.99 7.31 -19.63
CA ILE A 235 -4.44 8.45 -20.46
C ILE A 235 -5.78 8.16 -21.18
N ARG A 236 -6.07 6.89 -21.49
CA ARG A 236 -7.35 6.45 -22.09
C ARG A 236 -8.60 6.67 -21.21
N SER A 237 -8.46 6.87 -19.89
CA SER A 237 -9.61 7.19 -19.02
C SER A 237 -10.06 8.65 -19.14
N TYR A 238 -9.23 9.53 -19.72
CA TYR A 238 -9.61 10.91 -20.03
C TYR A 238 -10.33 11.06 -21.38
N THR A 239 -10.22 10.07 -22.27
CA THR A 239 -10.77 10.18 -23.64
C THR A 239 -12.28 9.91 -23.77
N TYR A 240 -13.04 9.78 -22.66
CA TYR A 240 -14.51 9.90 -22.74
C TYR A 240 -15.02 11.35 -22.65
N SER A 241 -14.11 12.32 -22.52
CA SER A 241 -14.40 13.74 -22.72
C SER A 241 -13.21 14.44 -23.38
N SER A 242 -13.00 14.15 -24.66
CA SER A 242 -12.50 15.07 -25.69
C SER A 242 -11.92 14.26 -26.86
N THR A 243 -12.44 14.56 -28.03
CA THR A 243 -11.83 14.26 -29.33
C THR A 243 -10.41 14.81 -29.35
N TYR A 244 -9.40 13.94 -29.47
CA TYR A 244 -8.19 14.08 -30.30
C TYR A 244 -7.27 12.88 -30.01
N ALA A 245 -7.43 11.81 -30.80
CA ALA A 245 -6.54 10.67 -30.79
C ALA A 245 -5.41 10.89 -31.81
N SER A 246 -4.15 10.79 -31.38
CA SER A 246 -3.09 10.26 -32.24
C SER A 246 -1.90 9.75 -31.41
N HIS A 247 -1.39 8.59 -31.83
CA HIS A 247 -0.14 7.92 -31.44
C HIS A 247 -0.17 7.03 -30.19
N ALA A 248 -0.84 5.88 -30.34
CA ALA A 248 -0.56 4.68 -29.55
C ALA A 248 0.40 3.78 -30.33
N SER A 249 1.57 3.49 -29.79
CA SER A 249 2.37 2.31 -30.12
C SER A 249 3.37 2.04 -28.99
N THR A 250 3.52 0.77 -28.65
CA THR A 250 4.47 0.18 -27.65
C THR A 250 3.93 -0.02 -26.23
N MET A 251 2.95 -0.93 -26.04
CA MET A 251 2.70 -1.63 -24.75
C MET A 251 1.93 -2.95 -24.98
N GLN A 252 2.40 -3.81 -25.90
CA GLN A 252 1.77 -5.10 -26.21
C GLN A 252 2.60 -6.33 -25.77
N MET A 253 3.56 -6.18 -24.86
CA MET A 253 4.42 -7.31 -24.45
C MET A 253 4.22 -7.84 -23.03
N GLU A 254 3.35 -7.26 -22.20
CA GLU A 254 3.27 -7.62 -20.77
C GLU A 254 2.01 -8.41 -20.36
N GLU A 255 1.23 -8.89 -21.31
CA GLU A 255 0.06 -9.75 -21.03
C GLU A 255 0.42 -11.19 -20.58
N LYS A 256 1.71 -11.56 -20.53
CA LYS A 256 2.16 -12.92 -20.21
C LYS A 256 2.52 -13.19 -18.74
N GLU A 257 2.62 -12.18 -17.88
CA GLU A 257 2.96 -12.39 -16.45
C GLU A 257 1.75 -12.39 -15.51
N ALA A 258 0.58 -11.95 -15.99
CA ALA A 258 -0.67 -11.96 -15.22
C ALA A 258 -1.27 -13.37 -14.98
N SER A 259 -0.70 -14.42 -15.58
CA SER A 259 -1.22 -15.80 -15.50
C SER A 259 -0.69 -16.62 -14.32
N ARG A 260 0.03 -16.01 -13.37
CA ARG A 260 0.61 -16.71 -12.20
C ARG A 260 0.05 -16.27 -10.83
N LEU A 261 -1.01 -15.47 -10.82
CA LEU A 261 -1.84 -15.27 -9.62
C LEU A 261 -2.84 -16.41 -9.46
#